data_AF-A0A497Y641-F1
#
_entry.id   AF-A0A497Y641-F1
#
_cell.length_a   1.000
_cell.length_b   1.000
_cell.length_c   1.000
_cell.angle_alpha   90.00
_cell.angle_beta   90.00
_cell.angle_gamma   90.00
#
_symmetry.space_group_name_H-M   'P 1'
#
loop_
_entity.id
_entity.type
_entity.pdbx_description
1 polymer ?
#
loop_
_entity_poly.entity_id
_entity_poly.type
_entity_poly.pdbx_seq_one_letter_code
_entity_poly.pdbx_strand_id
1 'polypeptide(L)'
;MKKIAYCLLASILISTACSPIISNFDRFAYKQITSIKVDALSLMDEATTDYASHAAEVKALQSDINKAIEYNKHRLHNDITNNMYALLNDPKANLLGGFLVKWQNDRKCSPAYITDKKKQIAFSFDQIADLEIRKIKH
;
A
#
# COMPACT_ATOMS: atom_id res chain seq x y z
N MET A 1 -0.15 9.46 54.42
CA MET A 1 0.79 8.77 53.51
C MET A 1 0.13 7.69 52.65
N LYS A 2 -0.56 6.67 53.21
CA LYS A 2 -1.25 5.63 52.42
C LYS A 2 -2.26 6.15 51.38
N LYS A 3 -3.08 7.15 51.73
CA LYS A 3 -4.06 7.77 50.79
C LYS A 3 -3.39 8.48 49.60
N ILE A 4 -2.25 9.13 49.81
CA ILE A 4 -1.45 9.77 48.75
C ILE A 4 -0.84 8.71 47.84
N ALA A 5 -0.36 7.60 48.42
CA ALA A 5 0.14 6.46 47.66
C ALA A 5 -0.96 5.79 46.81
N TYR A 6 -2.19 5.64 47.33
CA TYR A 6 -3.32 5.13 46.54
C TYR A 6 -3.74 6.07 45.41
N CYS A 7 -3.73 7.40 45.63
CA CYS A 7 -3.98 8.38 44.57
C CYS A 7 -2.88 8.36 43.49
N LEU A 8 -1.61 8.25 43.89
CA LEU A 8 -0.49 8.13 42.95
C LEU A 8 -0.54 6.83 42.14
N LEU A 9 -0.88 5.71 42.79
CA LEU A 9 -1.06 4.42 42.11
C LEU A 9 -2.25 4.44 41.13
N ALA A 10 -3.35 5.11 41.50
CA ALA A 10 -4.50 5.29 40.63
C ALA A 10 -4.20 6.21 39.44
N SER A 11 -3.42 7.28 39.61
CA SER A 11 -3.00 8.16 38.51
C SER A 11 -2.04 7.49 37.51
N ILE A 12 -1.21 6.53 37.95
CA ILE A 12 -0.32 5.77 37.07
C ILE A 12 -1.10 4.72 36.25
N LEU A 13 -2.22 4.20 36.75
CA LEU A 13 -3.06 3.25 36.01
C LEU A 13 -3.88 3.89 34.88
N ILE A 14 -4.14 5.20 34.93
CA ILE A 14 -4.98 5.89 33.94
C ILE A 14 -4.15 6.37 32.72
N SER A 15 -2.82 6.45 32.84
CA SER A 15 -1.94 6.96 31.78
C SER A 15 -1.53 5.92 30.73
N THR A 16 -1.91 4.64 30.87
CA THR A 16 -1.56 3.57 29.92
C THR A 16 -2.69 3.19 28.95
N ALA A 17 -3.83 3.88 28.97
CA ALA A 17 -5.05 3.40 28.33
C ALA A 17 -5.33 3.88 26.88
N CYS A 18 -4.45 4.68 26.26
CA CYS A 18 -4.65 5.17 24.88
C CYS A 18 -3.47 4.83 23.97
N SER A 19 -3.32 3.56 23.58
CA SER A 19 -2.56 3.22 22.38
C SER A 19 -3.44 3.40 21.14
N PRO A 20 -2.97 4.06 20.08
CA PRO A 20 -3.78 4.30 18.90
C PRO A 20 -4.07 2.98 18.18
N ILE A 21 -5.30 2.81 17.71
CA ILE A 21 -5.76 1.59 17.03
C ILE A 21 -5.17 1.47 15.61
N ILE A 22 -4.71 2.59 15.05
CA ILE A 22 -4.09 2.69 13.72
C ILE A 22 -2.81 3.53 13.79
N SER A 23 -1.87 3.28 12.89
CA SER A 23 -0.68 4.13 12.73
C SER A 23 -1.05 5.60 12.49
N ASN A 24 -0.20 6.52 12.93
CA ASN A 24 -0.34 7.94 12.60
C ASN A 24 -0.03 8.20 11.12
N PHE A 25 -0.58 9.28 10.56
CA PHE A 25 -0.26 9.72 9.20
C PHE A 25 1.24 9.90 8.98
N ASP A 26 1.73 9.40 7.85
CA ASP A 26 3.09 9.56 7.40
C ASP A 26 3.14 10.12 5.96
N ARG A 27 3.81 11.27 5.82
CA ARG A 27 3.94 11.99 4.54
C ARG A 27 4.77 11.19 3.53
N PHE A 28 5.77 10.43 3.98
CA PHE A 28 6.60 9.63 3.10
C PHE A 28 5.84 8.39 2.59
N ALA A 29 5.04 7.73 3.42
CA ALA A 29 4.13 6.67 3.02
C ALA A 29 3.13 7.17 1.98
N TYR A 30 2.49 8.32 2.23
CA TYR A 30 1.57 8.93 1.25
C TYR A 30 2.26 9.25 -0.08
N LYS A 31 3.45 9.84 -0.03
CA LYS A 31 4.25 10.11 -1.24
C LYS A 31 4.56 8.82 -2.01
N GLN A 32 5.00 7.75 -1.33
CA GLN A 32 5.25 6.45 -1.97
C GLN A 32 4.00 5.91 -2.65
N ILE A 33 2.84 5.92 -1.97
CA ILE A 33 1.57 5.45 -2.55
C ILE A 33 1.27 6.19 -3.85
N THR A 34 1.34 7.53 -3.83
CA THR A 34 1.03 8.35 -5.00
C THR A 34 2.04 8.18 -6.14
N SER A 35 3.33 8.03 -5.83
CA SER A 35 4.39 7.80 -6.83
C SER A 35 4.18 6.45 -7.52
N ILE A 36 4.08 5.37 -6.73
CA ILE A 36 3.91 4.01 -7.25
C ILE A 36 2.62 3.90 -8.07
N LYS A 37 1.53 4.58 -7.66
CA LYS A 37 0.30 4.64 -8.46
C LYS A 37 0.57 5.18 -9.86
N VAL A 38 1.25 6.31 -9.97
CA VAL A 38 1.53 6.95 -11.26
C VAL A 38 2.40 6.03 -12.12
N ASP A 39 3.47 5.50 -11.54
CA ASP A 39 4.42 4.63 -12.24
C ASP A 39 3.74 3.34 -12.73
N ALA A 40 2.91 2.72 -11.88
CA ALA A 40 2.13 1.54 -12.24
C ALA A 40 1.16 1.83 -13.39
N LEU A 41 0.36 2.89 -13.30
CA LEU A 41 -0.64 3.21 -14.31
C LEU A 41 0.01 3.61 -15.65
N SER A 42 1.18 4.25 -15.62
CA SER A 42 1.95 4.56 -16.82
C SER A 42 2.50 3.28 -17.46
N LEU A 43 3.11 2.40 -16.66
CA LEU A 43 3.65 1.13 -17.17
C LEU A 43 2.56 0.22 -17.75
N MET A 44 1.35 0.27 -17.19
CA MET A 44 0.21 -0.47 -17.73
C MET A 44 -0.18 -0.03 -19.14
N ASP A 45 0.04 1.22 -19.54
CA ASP A 45 -0.26 1.70 -20.90
C ASP A 45 0.67 1.05 -21.94
N GLU A 46 1.90 0.74 -21.53
CA GLU A 46 2.89 0.04 -22.36
C GLU A 46 2.54 -1.42 -22.59
N ALA A 47 1.57 -1.99 -21.86
CA ALA A 47 1.22 -3.40 -21.97
C ALA A 47 0.58 -3.79 -23.31
N THR A 48 0.42 -2.86 -24.25
CA THR A 48 0.09 -3.16 -25.65
C THR A 48 1.28 -3.72 -26.44
N THR A 49 2.50 -3.54 -25.93
CA THR A 49 3.77 -4.04 -26.50
C THR A 49 4.25 -5.30 -25.77
N ASP A 50 5.35 -5.89 -26.24
CA ASP A 50 5.92 -7.10 -25.67
C ASP A 50 6.49 -6.85 -24.27
N TYR A 51 6.08 -7.66 -23.29
CA TYR A 51 6.57 -7.61 -21.91
C TYR A 51 8.10 -7.61 -21.81
N ALA A 52 8.78 -8.36 -22.67
CA ALA A 52 10.24 -8.46 -22.64
C ALA A 52 10.92 -7.10 -22.85
N SER A 53 10.29 -6.19 -23.61
CA SER A 53 10.78 -4.82 -23.81
C SER A 53 10.67 -3.95 -22.56
N HIS A 54 9.84 -4.32 -21.60
CA HIS A 54 9.56 -3.56 -20.38
C HIS A 54 9.87 -4.31 -19.08
N ALA A 55 10.57 -5.45 -19.17
CA ALA A 55 10.85 -6.30 -18.02
C ALA A 55 11.67 -5.58 -16.93
N ALA A 56 12.51 -4.62 -17.31
CA ALA A 56 13.29 -3.81 -16.39
C ALA A 56 12.38 -2.84 -15.59
N GLU A 57 11.45 -2.15 -16.25
CA GLU A 57 10.47 -1.27 -15.62
C GLU A 57 9.53 -2.05 -14.71
N VAL A 58 9.08 -3.25 -15.13
CA VAL A 58 8.25 -4.12 -14.30
C VAL A 58 8.98 -4.53 -13.02
N LYS A 59 10.27 -4.91 -13.14
CA LYS A 59 11.11 -5.24 -11.99
C LYS A 59 11.34 -4.03 -11.07
N ALA A 60 11.51 -2.84 -11.64
CA ALA A 60 11.66 -1.60 -10.88
C ALA A 60 10.38 -1.30 -10.08
N LEU A 61 9.21 -1.36 -10.73
CA LEU A 61 7.92 -1.17 -10.06
C LEU A 61 7.70 -2.15 -8.91
N GLN A 62 7.98 -3.44 -9.13
CA GLN A 62 7.87 -4.46 -8.07
C GLN A 62 8.85 -4.19 -6.92
N SER A 63 10.05 -3.70 -7.21
CA SER A 63 11.02 -3.28 -6.20
C SER A 63 10.48 -2.13 -5.36
N ASP A 64 9.84 -1.13 -5.98
CA ASP A 64 9.27 0.02 -5.26
C ASP A 64 8.08 -0.37 -4.39
N ILE A 65 7.22 -1.30 -4.86
CA ILE A 65 6.16 -1.88 -4.05
C ILE A 65 6.75 -2.64 -2.84
N ASN A 66 7.79 -3.44 -3.05
CA ASN A 66 8.44 -4.18 -1.96
C ASN A 66 9.10 -3.24 -0.93
N LYS A 67 9.71 -2.14 -1.38
CA LYS A 67 10.23 -1.08 -0.48
C LYS A 67 9.10 -0.46 0.34
N ALA A 68 7.94 -0.18 -0.27
CA ALA A 68 6.79 0.35 0.45
C ALA A 68 6.24 -0.65 1.48
N ILE A 69 6.16 -1.94 1.13
CA ILE A 69 5.77 -3.02 2.07
C ILE A 69 6.74 -3.08 3.25
N GLU A 70 8.05 -3.13 2.98
CA GLU A 70 9.06 -3.23 4.03
C GLU A 70 9.04 -1.99 4.94
N TYR A 71 8.92 -0.80 4.36
CA TYR A 71 8.78 0.44 5.13
C TYR A 71 7.56 0.41 6.06
N ASN A 72 6.40 -0.04 5.55
CA ASN A 72 5.16 -0.05 6.31
C ASN A 72 5.10 -1.17 7.35
N LYS A 73 5.91 -2.23 7.22
CA LYS A 73 6.05 -3.34 8.20
C LYS A 73 6.60 -2.89 9.55
N HIS A 74 7.44 -1.86 9.57
CA HIS A 74 8.06 -1.35 10.80
C HIS A 74 7.26 -0.22 11.46
N ARG A 75 6.06 0.09 10.96
CA ARG A 75 5.14 1.09 11.53
C ARG A 75 4.14 0.39 12.46
N LEU A 76 4.06 0.83 13.71
CA LEU A 76 3.10 0.32 14.70
C LEU A 76 1.66 0.48 14.19
N HIS A 77 0.83 -0.56 14.38
CA HIS A 77 -0.59 -0.56 14.02
C HIS A 77 -0.88 -0.28 12.53
N ASN A 78 -0.05 -0.83 11.63
CA ASN A 78 -0.12 -0.58 10.19
C ASN A 78 -0.42 -1.81 9.32
N ASP A 79 -0.86 -2.90 9.94
CA ASP A 79 -1.08 -4.19 9.28
C ASP A 79 -2.09 -4.11 8.13
N ILE A 80 -3.12 -3.28 8.26
CA ILE A 80 -4.12 -3.07 7.21
C ILE A 80 -3.45 -2.53 5.94
N THR A 81 -2.62 -1.49 6.05
CA THR A 81 -1.89 -0.92 4.91
C THR A 81 -0.97 -1.98 4.27
N ASN A 82 -0.26 -2.78 5.07
CA ASN A 82 0.58 -3.87 4.57
C ASN A 82 -0.22 -4.93 3.82
N ASN A 83 -1.35 -5.35 4.36
CA ASN A 83 -2.22 -6.35 3.73
C ASN A 83 -2.81 -5.84 2.40
N MET A 84 -3.14 -4.55 2.30
CA MET A 84 -3.60 -3.94 1.05
C MET A 84 -2.49 -3.94 -0.02
N TYR A 85 -1.25 -3.60 0.35
CA TYR A 85 -0.11 -3.70 -0.56
C TYR A 85 0.17 -5.15 -0.98
N ALA A 86 0.11 -6.10 -0.03
CA ALA A 86 0.31 -7.51 -0.32
C ALA A 86 -0.73 -8.02 -1.32
N LEU A 87 -2.02 -7.67 -1.12
CA LEU A 87 -3.09 -8.04 -2.05
C LEU A 87 -2.93 -7.36 -3.41
N LEU A 88 -2.53 -6.09 -3.44
CA LEU A 88 -2.27 -5.35 -4.68
C LEU A 88 -1.17 -6.03 -5.52
N ASN A 89 -0.11 -6.50 -4.86
CA ASN A 89 1.07 -7.11 -5.48
C ASN A 89 0.96 -8.63 -5.67
N ASP A 90 -0.10 -9.28 -5.17
CA ASP A 90 -0.25 -10.73 -5.24
C ASP A 90 -0.39 -11.19 -6.71
N PRO A 91 0.51 -12.06 -7.22
CA PRO A 91 0.44 -12.57 -8.59
C PRO A 91 -0.83 -13.39 -8.89
N LYS A 92 -1.53 -13.86 -7.85
CA LYS A 92 -2.78 -14.62 -7.98
C LYS A 92 -4.02 -13.75 -7.83
N ALA A 93 -3.87 -12.52 -7.32
CA ALA A 93 -4.98 -11.60 -7.17
C ALA A 93 -5.33 -10.94 -8.50
N ASN A 94 -6.60 -10.57 -8.67
CA ASN A 94 -7.10 -9.89 -9.87
C ASN A 94 -6.76 -8.38 -9.88
N LEU A 95 -5.58 -8.00 -9.36
CA LEU A 95 -5.07 -6.64 -9.20
C LEU A 95 -3.74 -6.47 -9.98
N LEU A 96 -2.82 -5.62 -9.49
CA LEU A 96 -1.58 -5.28 -10.19
C LEU A 96 -0.68 -6.51 -10.36
N GLY A 97 -0.48 -7.31 -9.32
CA GLY A 97 0.32 -8.53 -9.40
C GLY A 97 -0.18 -9.49 -10.49
N GLY A 98 -1.48 -9.83 -10.48
CA GLY A 98 -2.06 -10.68 -11.52
C GLY A 98 -2.09 -10.04 -12.91
N PHE A 99 -2.22 -8.71 -13.01
CA PHE A 99 -2.08 -8.00 -14.29
C PHE A 99 -0.67 -8.20 -14.88
N LEU A 100 0.38 -8.04 -14.08
CA LEU A 100 1.77 -8.19 -14.52
C LEU A 100 2.06 -9.64 -14.95
N VAL A 101 1.56 -10.64 -14.22
CA VAL A 101 1.65 -12.05 -14.61
C VAL A 101 0.93 -12.33 -15.92
N LYS A 102 -0.27 -11.78 -16.11
CA LYS A 102 -1.00 -11.92 -17.37
C LYS A 102 -0.22 -11.31 -18.52
N TRP A 103 0.30 -10.10 -18.36
CA TRP A 103 1.09 -9.45 -19.39
C TRP A 103 2.35 -10.26 -19.73
N GLN A 104 3.04 -10.80 -18.72
CA GLN A 104 4.20 -11.68 -18.92
C GLN A 104 3.84 -12.94 -19.72
N ASN A 105 2.73 -13.60 -19.39
CA ASN A 105 2.31 -14.84 -20.05
C ASN A 105 1.79 -14.63 -21.47
N ASP A 106 0.98 -13.59 -21.66
CA ASP A 106 0.34 -13.28 -22.95
C ASP A 106 1.24 -12.43 -23.87
N ARG A 107 2.40 -12.01 -23.36
CA ARG A 107 3.35 -11.03 -23.91
C ARG A 107 2.80 -9.62 -24.10
N LYS A 108 1.51 -9.47 -24.37
CA LYS A 108 0.79 -8.20 -24.53
C LYS A 108 -0.65 -8.33 -24.07
N CYS A 109 -1.29 -7.21 -23.82
CA CYS A 109 -2.68 -7.08 -23.43
C CYS A 109 -3.45 -6.21 -24.43
N SER A 110 -4.76 -6.42 -24.52
CA SER A 110 -5.60 -5.58 -25.37
C SER A 110 -5.83 -4.20 -24.72
N PRO A 111 -5.95 -3.11 -25.51
CA PRO A 111 -6.24 -1.78 -24.98
C PRO A 111 -7.50 -1.71 -24.10
N ALA A 112 -8.54 -2.48 -24.45
CA ALA A 112 -9.78 -2.56 -23.67
C ALA A 112 -9.53 -3.18 -22.28
N TYR A 113 -8.80 -4.29 -22.22
CA TYR A 113 -8.43 -4.93 -20.96
C TYR A 113 -7.59 -4.00 -20.08
N ILE A 114 -6.59 -3.34 -20.67
CA ILE A 114 -5.72 -2.37 -19.97
C ILE A 114 -6.57 -1.24 -19.38
N THR A 115 -7.45 -0.64 -20.18
CA THR A 115 -8.31 0.47 -19.75
C THR A 115 -9.16 0.11 -18.53
N ASP A 116 -9.81 -1.05 -18.55
CA ASP A 116 -10.68 -1.46 -17.45
C ASP A 116 -9.88 -1.90 -16.22
N LYS A 117 -8.74 -2.56 -16.41
CA LYS A 117 -7.86 -2.92 -15.29
C LYS A 117 -7.21 -1.73 -14.63
N LYS A 118 -6.81 -0.72 -15.39
CA LYS A 118 -6.26 0.53 -14.86
C LYS A 118 -7.24 1.21 -13.91
N LYS A 119 -8.54 1.23 -14.22
CA LYS A 119 -9.57 1.79 -13.31
C LYS A 119 -9.60 1.05 -11.96
N GLN A 120 -9.58 -0.28 -12.00
CA GLN A 120 -9.60 -1.12 -10.79
C GLN A 120 -8.35 -0.92 -9.94
N ILE A 121 -7.17 -0.96 -10.57
CA ILE A 121 -5.88 -0.78 -9.88
C ILE A 121 -5.73 0.65 -9.35
N ALA A 122 -6.13 1.66 -10.14
CA ALA A 122 -6.15 3.05 -9.69
C ALA A 122 -7.02 3.22 -8.43
N PHE A 123 -8.22 2.63 -8.44
CA PHE A 123 -9.11 2.63 -7.29
C PHE A 123 -8.47 1.93 -6.07
N SER A 124 -7.79 0.80 -6.24
CA SER A 124 -7.08 0.13 -5.15
C SER A 124 -5.98 1.01 -4.55
N PHE A 125 -5.19 1.71 -5.37
CA PHE A 125 -4.22 2.69 -4.86
C PHE A 125 -4.91 3.84 -4.11
N ASP A 126 -6.03 4.34 -4.62
CA ASP A 126 -6.82 5.38 -3.96
C ASP A 126 -7.32 4.92 -2.59
N GLN A 127 -7.74 3.66 -2.44
CA GLN A 127 -8.10 3.12 -1.13
C GLN A 127 -6.92 3.11 -0.14
N ILE A 128 -5.70 2.80 -0.59
CA ILE A 128 -4.50 2.82 0.26
C ILE A 128 -4.17 4.27 0.66
N ALA A 129 -4.20 5.19 -0.29
CA ALA A 129 -3.93 6.62 -0.08
C ALA A 129 -4.96 7.25 0.88
N ASP A 130 -6.23 6.93 0.69
CA ASP A 130 -7.33 7.37 1.53
C ASP A 130 -7.18 6.88 2.97
N LEU A 131 -6.81 5.60 3.15
CA LEU A 131 -6.53 5.06 4.49
C LEU A 131 -5.40 5.84 5.15
N GLU A 132 -4.31 6.13 4.42
CA GLU A 132 -3.20 6.90 4.96
C GLU A 132 -3.64 8.33 5.35
N ILE A 133 -4.38 9.04 4.50
CA ILE A 133 -4.90 10.38 4.81
C ILE A 133 -5.84 10.35 6.03
N ARG A 134 -6.70 9.33 6.17
CA ARG A 134 -7.62 9.24 7.30
C ARG A 134 -6.90 9.11 8.64
N LYS A 135 -5.64 8.67 8.67
CA LYS A 135 -4.79 8.66 9.87
C LYS A 135 -4.40 10.06 10.37
N ILE A 136 -4.66 11.13 9.62
CA ILE A 136 -4.48 12.52 10.11
C ILE A 136 -5.46 12.84 11.25
N LYS A 137 -6.63 12.19 11.26
CA LYS A 137 -7.72 12.48 12.19
C LYS A 137 -7.66 11.69 13.50
N HIS A 138 -6.62 10.87 13.69
CA HIS A 138 -6.40 10.04 14.87
C HIS A 138 -5.13 10.51 15.59
#